data_AF-A0A6A4UXF1-F1
#
_entry.id   AF-A0A6A4UXF1-F1
#
_cell.length_a   1.000
_cell.length_b   1.000
_cell.length_c   1.000
_cell.angle_alpha   90.00
_cell.angle_beta   90.00
_cell.angle_gamma   90.00
#
_symmetry.space_group_name_H-M   'P 1'
#
loop_
_entity.id
_entity.type
_entity.pdbx_description
1 polymer ?
#
loop_
_entity_poly.entity_id
_entity_poly.type
_entity_poly.pdbx_seq_one_letter_code
_entity_poly.pdbx_strand_id
1 'polypeptide(L)'
;MLIYFAFALALSAAILLVATAMERSAIKNRINGANGLVLLAAFIVSGLGSLLVSLIAAWLWGWPAGLASLALSGLWHWTMWKVVMRNIQRLVDKTLAKTAVPNRNGA
;
A
#
# COMPACT_ATOMS: atom_id res chain seq x y z
N MET A 1 -5.43 18.77 16.23
CA MET A 1 -4.25 17.98 15.82
C MET A 1 -4.59 16.52 15.55
N LEU A 2 -5.12 15.75 16.51
CA LEU A 2 -5.40 14.31 16.31
C LEU A 2 -6.33 14.00 15.13
N ILE A 3 -7.44 14.74 15.00
CA ILE A 3 -8.40 14.55 13.90
C ILE A 3 -7.74 14.75 12.53
N TYR A 4 -6.87 15.75 12.40
CA TYR A 4 -6.11 16.02 11.17
C TYR A 4 -5.23 14.84 10.76
N PHE A 5 -4.45 14.30 11.71
CA PHE A 5 -3.62 13.12 11.45
C PHE A 5 -4.43 11.85 11.21
N ALA A 6 -5.57 11.69 11.89
CA ALA A 6 -6.47 10.57 11.67
C ALA A 6 -7.04 10.58 10.23
N PHE A 7 -7.45 11.74 9.71
CA PHE A 7 -7.88 11.87 8.33
C PHE A 7 -6.75 11.61 7.33
N ALA A 8 -5.55 12.14 7.59
CA ALA A 8 -4.39 11.90 6.73
C ALA A 8 -4.02 10.39 6.66
N LEU A 9 -4.03 9.70 7.79
CA LEU A 9 -3.79 8.25 7.86
C LEU A 9 -4.92 7.47 7.19
N ALA A 10 -6.18 7.84 7.40
CA ALA A 10 -7.32 7.18 6.77
C ALA A 10 -7.28 7.34 5.24
N LEU A 11 -6.91 8.52 4.74
CA LEU A 11 -6.75 8.77 3.31
C LEU A 11 -5.59 7.96 2.72
N SER A 12 -4.44 7.93 3.41
CA SER A 12 -3.31 7.08 3.03
C SER A 12 -3.71 5.61 2.98
N ALA A 13 -4.41 5.11 4.01
CA ALA A 13 -4.91 3.75 4.07
C ALA A 13 -5.85 3.44 2.89
N ALA A 14 -6.78 4.34 2.59
CA ALA A 14 -7.72 4.18 1.49
C ALA A 14 -6.99 4.05 0.14
N ILE A 15 -6.02 4.92 -0.13
CA ILE A 15 -5.21 4.88 -1.37
C ILE A 15 -4.48 3.53 -1.50
N LEU A 16 -3.82 3.08 -0.42
CA LEU A 16 -3.07 1.82 -0.43
C LEU A 16 -3.97 0.58 -0.54
N LEU A 17 -5.15 0.60 0.10
CA LEU A 17 -6.12 -0.49 0.03
C LEU A 17 -6.73 -0.61 -1.37
N VAL A 18 -7.08 0.51 -2.01
CA VAL A 18 -7.59 0.53 -3.38
C VAL A 18 -6.55 -0.05 -4.33
N ALA A 19 -5.29 0.39 -4.24
CA ALA A 19 -4.21 -0.14 -5.08
C ALA A 19 -4.00 -1.65 -4.85
N THR A 20 -4.05 -2.09 -3.60
CA THR A 20 -3.95 -3.51 -3.25
C THR A 20 -5.12 -4.32 -3.84
N ALA A 21 -6.34 -3.77 -3.81
CA ALA A 21 -7.51 -4.41 -4.38
C ALA A 21 -7.43 -4.51 -5.91
N MET A 22 -6.91 -3.47 -6.58
CA MET A 22 -6.67 -3.46 -8.02
C MET A 22 -5.65 -4.52 -8.43
N GLU A 23 -4.49 -4.57 -7.77
CA GLU A 23 -3.47 -5.61 -8.00
C GLU A 23 -4.03 -7.02 -7.75
N ARG A 24 -4.77 -7.22 -6.66
CA ARG A 24 -5.40 -8.51 -6.36
C ARG A 24 -6.38 -8.94 -7.44
N SER A 25 -7.15 -8.01 -7.99
CA SER A 25 -8.09 -8.28 -9.08
C SER A 25 -7.35 -8.66 -10.37
N ALA A 26 -6.30 -7.91 -10.72
CA ALA A 26 -5.48 -8.17 -11.90
C ALA A 26 -4.80 -9.55 -11.84
N ILE A 27 -4.22 -9.93 -10.69
CA ILE A 27 -3.60 -11.24 -10.48
C ILE A 27 -4.63 -12.36 -10.64
N LYS A 28 -5.80 -12.25 -10.01
CA LYS A 28 -6.86 -13.26 -10.08
C LYS A 28 -7.38 -13.45 -11.50
N ASN A 29 -7.54 -12.37 -12.24
CA ASN A 29 -8.04 -12.37 -13.61
C ASN A 29 -6.95 -12.64 -14.65
N ARG A 30 -5.70 -12.89 -14.22
CA ARG A 30 -4.53 -13.16 -15.09
C ARG A 30 -4.33 -12.09 -16.17
N ILE A 31 -4.66 -10.84 -15.86
CA ILE A 31 -4.44 -9.72 -16.78
C ILE A 31 -2.93 -9.47 -16.84
N ASN A 32 -2.37 -9.36 -18.05
CA ASN A 32 -0.93 -9.26 -18.36
C ASN A 32 -0.27 -7.93 -17.92
N GLY A 33 -0.69 -7.37 -16.78
CA GLY A 33 -0.20 -6.12 -16.20
C GLY A 33 -0.05 -6.16 -14.68
N ALA A 34 -0.25 -7.30 -14.02
CA ALA A 34 -0.01 -7.47 -12.59
C ALA A 34 1.49 -7.56 -12.29
N ASN A 35 2.16 -6.42 -12.27
CA ASN A 35 3.60 -6.29 -12.03
C ASN A 35 3.92 -5.53 -10.73
N GLY A 36 2.91 -5.16 -9.93
CA GLY A 36 3.10 -4.36 -8.73
C GLY A 36 3.26 -2.87 -8.99
N LEU A 37 3.20 -2.40 -10.24
CA LEU A 37 3.40 -0.99 -10.58
C LEU A 37 2.32 -0.09 -9.98
N VAL A 38 1.06 -0.57 -9.94
CA VAL A 38 -0.05 0.19 -9.33
C VAL A 38 0.20 0.35 -7.83
N LEU A 39 0.70 -0.69 -7.19
CA LEU A 39 1.07 -0.63 -5.78
C LEU A 39 2.21 0.35 -5.54
N LEU A 40 3.27 0.27 -6.35
CA LEU A 40 4.43 1.16 -6.25
C LEU A 40 4.02 2.62 -6.43
N ALA A 41 3.21 2.92 -7.46
CA ALA A 41 2.70 4.26 -7.70
C ALA A 41 1.88 4.78 -6.51
N ALA A 42 1.02 3.96 -5.92
CA ALA A 42 0.24 4.32 -4.74
C ALA A 42 1.13 4.60 -3.52
N PHE A 43 2.19 3.82 -3.31
CA PHE A 43 3.17 4.07 -2.24
C PHE A 43 3.92 5.40 -2.43
N ILE A 44 4.35 5.70 -3.66
CA ILE A 44 5.02 6.97 -3.98
C ILE A 44 4.07 8.15 -3.73
N VAL A 45 2.85 8.08 -4.27
CA VAL A 45 1.85 9.16 -4.11
C VAL A 45 1.49 9.37 -2.64
N SER A 46 1.27 8.28 -1.89
CA SER A 46 0.97 8.35 -0.46
C SER A 46 2.15 8.89 0.36
N GLY A 47 3.37 8.49 0.02
CA GLY A 47 4.60 8.99 0.65
C GLY A 47 4.81 10.49 0.42
N LEU A 48 4.67 10.96 -0.82
CA LEU A 48 4.76 12.38 -1.16
C LEU A 48 3.65 13.19 -0.49
N GLY A 49 2.41 12.68 -0.47
CA GLY A 49 1.31 13.31 0.25
C GLY A 49 1.60 13.48 1.74
N SER A 50 2.29 12.52 2.35
CA SER A 50 2.67 12.59 3.78
C SER A 50 3.73 13.64 4.08
N LEU A 51 4.59 13.97 3.11
CA LEU A 51 5.52 15.10 3.21
C LEU A 51 4.75 16.43 3.28
N LEU A 52 3.75 16.60 2.40
CA LEU A 52 2.89 17.79 2.41
C LEU A 52 2.12 17.91 3.72
N VAL A 53 1.54 16.81 4.21
CA VAL A 53 0.85 16.76 5.51
C VAL A 53 1.79 17.18 6.66
N SER A 54 3.03 16.70 6.64
CA SER A 54 4.02 17.02 7.67
C SER A 54 4.48 18.48 7.60
N LEU A 55 4.57 19.05 6.40
CA LEU A 55 4.90 20.47 6.20
C LEU A 55 3.76 21.37 6.70
N ILE A 56 2.51 21.04 6.39
CA ILE A 56 1.33 21.75 6.91
C ILE A 56 1.29 21.65 8.44
N ALA A 57 1.58 20.47 9.00
CA ALA A 57 1.65 20.30 10.45
C ALA A 57 2.76 21.16 11.09
N ALA A 58 3.93 21.26 10.45
CA ALA A 58 5.00 22.14 10.89
C ALA A 58 4.59 23.61 10.89
N TRP A 59 3.82 24.03 9.87
CA TRP A 59 3.35 25.40 9.74
C TRP A 59 2.28 25.78 10.78
N LEU A 60 1.34 24.87 11.07
CA LEU A 60 0.22 25.14 11.97
C LEU A 60 0.57 24.97 13.46
N TRP A 61 1.44 24.01 13.78
CA TRP A 61 1.72 23.60 15.17
C TRP A 61 3.21 23.54 15.51
N GLY A 62 4.07 24.01 14.61
CA GLY A 62 5.51 24.09 14.80
C GLY A 62 6.27 22.84 14.37
N TRP A 63 7.60 23.00 14.22
CA TRP A 63 8.51 21.96 13.76
C TRP A 63 8.42 20.61 14.50
N PRO A 64 8.27 20.55 15.84
CA PRO A 64 8.14 19.27 16.54
C PRO A 64 6.94 18.46 16.04
N ALA A 65 5.80 19.11 15.74
CA ALA A 65 4.62 18.44 15.21
C ALA A 65 4.86 17.91 13.79
N GLY A 66 5.54 18.69 12.95
CA GLY A 66 5.93 18.26 11.60
C GLY A 66 6.89 17.07 11.60
N LEU A 67 7.93 17.10 12.45
CA LEU A 67 8.89 16.00 12.58
C LEU A 67 8.25 14.74 13.15
N ALA A 68 7.41 14.86 14.18
CA ALA A 68 6.66 13.73 14.73
C ALA A 68 5.73 13.12 13.67
N SER A 69 5.02 13.96 12.90
CA SER A 69 4.18 13.54 11.77
C SER A 69 4.98 12.77 10.72
N LEU A 70 6.16 13.27 10.36
CA LEU A 70 7.02 12.64 9.36
C LEU A 70 7.53 11.27 9.83
N ALA A 71 7.98 11.19 11.09
CA ALA A 71 8.43 9.93 11.69
C ALA A 71 7.31 8.88 11.75
N LEU A 72 6.11 9.29 12.22
CA LEU A 72 4.94 8.41 12.27
C LEU A 72 4.49 7.97 10.86
N SER A 73 4.52 8.88 9.90
CA SER A 73 4.20 8.57 8.51
C SER A 73 5.20 7.58 7.91
N GLY A 74 6.49 7.73 8.21
CA GLY A 74 7.52 6.77 7.79
C GLY A 74 7.28 5.37 8.34
N LEU A 75 7.00 5.26 9.65
CA LEU A 75 6.68 3.99 10.30
C LEU A 75 5.41 3.35 9.74
N TRP A 76 4.39 4.16 9.45
CA TRP A 76 3.15 3.72 8.82
C TRP A 76 3.39 3.09 7.44
N HIS A 77 4.08 3.81 6.55
CA HIS A 77 4.37 3.33 5.18
C HIS A 77 5.25 2.09 5.21
N TRP A 78 6.27 2.05 6.08
CA TRP A 78 7.12 0.88 6.27
C TRP A 78 6.32 -0.36 6.69
N THR A 79 5.39 -0.19 7.63
CA THR A 79 4.55 -1.28 8.14
C THR A 79 3.58 -1.76 7.06
N MET A 80 2.92 -0.83 6.37
CA MET A 80 2.01 -1.16 5.28
C MET A 80 2.73 -1.86 4.12
N TRP A 81 3.92 -1.41 3.75
CA TRP A 81 4.72 -2.05 2.71
C TRP A 81 4.96 -3.53 3.01
N LYS A 82 5.42 -3.83 4.23
CA LYS A 82 5.66 -5.22 4.67
C LYS A 82 4.39 -6.07 4.64
N VAL A 83 3.26 -5.52 5.11
CA VAL A 83 1.98 -6.23 5.14
C VAL A 83 1.48 -6.52 3.73
N VAL A 84 1.47 -5.51 2.88
CA VAL A 84 0.97 -5.62 1.50
C VAL A 84 1.85 -6.57 0.69
N MET A 85 3.18 -6.43 0.75
CA MET A 85 4.09 -7.28 -0.01
C MET A 85 3.95 -8.76 0.38
N ARG A 86 3.84 -9.06 1.70
CA ARG A 86 3.58 -10.42 2.18
C ARG A 86 2.26 -10.98 1.66
N ASN A 87 1.21 -10.17 1.61
CA ASN A 87 -0.09 -10.60 1.11
C ASN A 87 -0.07 -10.85 -0.40
N ILE A 88 0.62 -10.01 -1.18
CA ILE A 88 0.76 -10.19 -2.62
C ILE A 88 1.59 -11.43 -2.93
N GLN A 89 2.73 -11.63 -2.27
CA GLN A 89 3.57 -12.83 -2.45
C GLN A 89 2.76 -14.12 -2.21
N ARG A 90 2.01 -14.18 -1.09
CA ARG A 90 1.12 -15.32 -0.80
C ARG A 90 0.05 -15.54 -1.88
N LEU A 91 -0.46 -14.49 -2.51
CA LEU A 91 -1.44 -14.60 -3.59
C LEU A 91 -0.82 -15.12 -4.88
N VAL A 92 0.39 -14.66 -5.20
CA VAL A 92 1.17 -15.13 -6.35
C VAL A 92 1.49 -16.62 -6.16
N ASP A 93 2.04 -17.02 -5.01
CA ASP A 93 2.39 -18.41 -4.71
C ASP A 93 1.18 -19.35 -4.85
N LYS A 94 0.02 -18.95 -4.33
CA LYS A 94 -1.23 -19.72 -4.46
C LYS A 94 -1.69 -19.84 -5.92
N THR A 95 -1.53 -18.78 -6.70
CA THR A 95 -1.96 -18.75 -8.11
C THR A 95 -1.03 -19.60 -8.98
N LEU A 96 0.28 -19.56 -8.71
CA LEU A 96 1.28 -20.42 -9.35
C LEU A 96 1.09 -21.89 -8.98
N ALA A 97 0.91 -22.21 -7.70
CA ALA A 97 0.65 -23.58 -7.24
C ALA A 97 -0.60 -24.19 -7.90
N LYS A 98 -1.69 -23.42 -8.05
CA LYS A 98 -2.90 -23.86 -8.75
C LYS A 98 -2.67 -24.13 -10.25
N THR A 99 -1.71 -23.44 -10.86
CA THR A 99 -1.37 -23.59 -12.28
C THR A 99 -0.41 -24.74 -12.52
N ALA A 100 0.44 -25.06 -11.54
CA ALA A 100 1.42 -26.15 -11.60
C ALA A 100 0.84 -27.54 -11.35
N VAL A 101 -0.41 -27.67 -10.85
CA VAL A 101 -1.12 -28.97 -10.78
C VAL A 101 -1.59 -29.32 -12.20
N PRO A 102 -0.94 -30.28 -12.89
CA PRO A 102 -1.44 -30.74 -14.18
C PRO A 102 -2.76 -31.47 -13.92
N ASN A 103 -3.72 -31.32 -14.82
CA ASN A 103 -4.93 -32.13 -14.82
C ASN A 103 -4.54 -33.62 -14.87
N ARG A 104 -4.52 -34.29 -13.71
CA ARG A 104 -4.27 -35.74 -13.58
C ARG A 104 -5.52 -36.58 -13.83
N ASN A 105 -6.64 -35.97 -14.25
CA ASN A 105 -7.93 -36.64 -14.44
C ASN A 105 -8.44 -36.52 -15.89
N GLY A 106 -7.55 -36.61 -16.87
CA GLY A 106 -7.91 -36.85 -18.27
C GLY A 106 -7.34 -38.19 -18.72
N ALA A 107 -7.91 -39.28 -18.22
CA ALA A 107 -7.74 -40.64 -18.75
C ALA A 107 -9.02 -41.03 -19.48
#